data_AF-A0A3M2DCB9-F1
#
_entry.id   AF-A0A3M2DCB9-F1
#
_cell.length_a   1.000
_cell.length_b   1.000
_cell.length_c   1.000
_cell.angle_alpha   90.00
_cell.angle_beta   90.00
_cell.angle_gamma   90.00
#
_symmetry.space_group_name_H-M   'P 1'
#
loop_
_entity.id
_entity.type
_entity.pdbx_description
1 polymer ?
#
loop_
_entity_poly.entity_id
_entity_poly.type
_entity_poly.pdbx_seq_one_letter_code
_entity_poly.pdbx_strand_id
1 'polypeptide(L)'
;MTKKKRIFVLLLSIALISISLFFLFYTTEENEDILHLLPDKTIAYFETQDLKKLVSTVQSPRVSNFQLRDFPSGILLALAVTDFEFQEVNENQDEAIVSLKPKFLGILKTEYWQRSNLSFVENQFDLIIRSFNGENLSRKREDGRIVWSADGEEKFFCLVLHNLILFSNDSELIEFASMQTKNKMNNHSSKEVSGLAERKSKSNKYGEKFITVERIKREREKAKDALAFAYASKDCISKLSALVAASVASFASEDKNSREVLFKTINDSISSSLESISWQMSGSEGQIKDVFLVEVEKSLTEVFKSGFQPYKGEVSELVRFVPLKASGFTRYSFQNPRLAWRSFVLSIFGNISLLEYSAITNLFFEVYGIKDAENFLDSVEQEIFVIRFDEDNSVIVGKVKDLEKLKKSIAGIDFAKKPAQEFGADVWRADELAVALLEGKVFLGNPESVVECLKTGKEDLKAVEVKMPEEIPVFTFSKSENSHRKSKILFSDLGIRYEHVSKSGLISNLLGLVDSR
;
A
#
# COMPACT_ATOMS: atom_id res chain seq x y z
N MET A 1 -69.05 9.89 -22.13
CA MET A 1 -68.18 9.17 -21.16
C MET A 1 -68.93 9.04 -19.83
N THR A 2 -69.20 7.82 -19.35
CA THR A 2 -70.09 7.58 -18.21
C THR A 2 -69.48 8.04 -16.88
N LYS A 3 -70.32 8.40 -15.90
CA LYS A 3 -69.90 8.90 -14.57
C LYS A 3 -68.85 8.00 -13.89
N LYS A 4 -68.95 6.67 -14.11
CA LYS A 4 -67.97 5.67 -13.64
C LYS A 4 -66.58 5.82 -14.28
N LYS A 5 -66.49 6.13 -15.58
CA LYS A 5 -65.20 6.36 -16.26
C LYS A 5 -64.49 7.63 -15.78
N ARG A 6 -65.23 8.67 -15.38
CA ARG A 6 -64.66 9.90 -14.81
C ARG A 6 -64.05 9.67 -13.41
N ILE A 7 -64.72 8.89 -12.57
CA ILE A 7 -64.23 8.53 -11.23
C ILE A 7 -62.96 7.66 -11.32
N PHE A 8 -62.92 6.70 -12.25
CA PHE A 8 -61.75 5.85 -12.46
C PHE A 8 -60.51 6.65 -12.91
N VAL A 9 -60.68 7.57 -13.86
CA VAL A 9 -59.57 8.44 -14.32
C VAL A 9 -59.09 9.35 -13.19
N LEU A 10 -59.99 9.89 -12.36
CA LEU A 10 -59.61 10.71 -11.20
C LEU A 10 -58.79 9.92 -10.17
N LEU A 11 -59.22 8.69 -9.82
CA LEU A 11 -58.49 7.82 -8.89
C LEU A 11 -57.12 7.41 -9.43
N LEU A 12 -57.02 7.10 -10.72
CA LEU A 12 -55.75 6.78 -11.37
C LEU A 12 -54.79 7.98 -11.36
N SER A 13 -55.32 9.19 -11.58
CA SER A 13 -54.56 10.44 -11.53
C SER A 13 -54.04 10.73 -10.13
N ILE A 14 -54.88 10.53 -9.11
CA ILE A 14 -54.48 10.68 -7.70
C ILE A 14 -53.43 9.64 -7.33
N ALA A 15 -53.58 8.38 -7.74
CA ALA A 15 -52.59 7.35 -7.50
C ALA A 15 -51.25 7.66 -8.17
N LEU A 16 -51.25 8.14 -9.42
CA LEU A 16 -50.06 8.59 -10.14
C LEU A 16 -49.39 9.79 -9.47
N ILE A 17 -50.18 10.78 -9.01
CA ILE A 17 -49.66 11.94 -8.28
C ILE A 17 -49.09 11.51 -6.92
N SER A 18 -49.74 10.60 -6.20
CA SER A 18 -49.25 10.04 -4.95
C SER A 18 -47.96 9.24 -5.15
N ILE A 19 -47.85 8.48 -6.24
CA ILE A 19 -46.62 7.74 -6.61
C ILE A 19 -45.52 8.73 -6.99
N SER A 20 -45.80 9.75 -7.81
CA SER A 20 -44.81 10.79 -8.16
C SER A 20 -44.38 11.64 -6.96
N LEU A 21 -45.29 11.96 -6.04
CA LEU A 21 -44.96 12.62 -4.77
C LEU A 21 -44.12 11.71 -3.88
N PHE A 22 -44.45 10.41 -3.83
CA PHE A 22 -43.65 9.41 -3.10
C PHE A 22 -42.23 9.32 -3.69
N PHE A 23 -42.06 9.39 -5.01
CA PHE A 23 -40.75 9.47 -5.67
C PHE A 23 -40.04 10.81 -5.43
N LEU A 24 -40.75 11.95 -5.42
CA LEU A 24 -40.17 13.27 -5.10
C LEU A 24 -39.68 13.37 -3.65
N PHE A 25 -40.37 12.72 -2.70
CA PHE A 25 -39.89 12.55 -1.32
C PHE A 25 -38.70 11.57 -1.20
N TYR A 26 -38.47 10.73 -2.22
CA TYR A 26 -37.37 9.75 -2.26
C TYR A 26 -36.06 10.32 -2.84
N THR A 27 -36.06 11.47 -3.51
CA THR A 27 -34.92 11.93 -4.33
C THR A 27 -34.07 13.06 -3.77
N THR A 28 -34.26 13.49 -2.52
CA THR A 28 -33.43 14.56 -1.95
C THR A 28 -33.16 14.36 -0.46
N GLU A 29 -32.62 13.20 -0.07
CA GLU A 29 -31.70 13.24 1.07
C GLU A 29 -30.37 13.77 0.51
N GLU A 30 -29.95 14.95 0.99
CA GLU A 30 -28.58 15.42 0.80
C GLU A 30 -27.66 14.22 1.05
N ASN A 31 -26.73 13.96 0.14
CA ASN A 31 -25.83 12.81 0.24
C ASN A 31 -24.99 12.99 1.51
N GLU A 32 -25.49 12.50 2.64
CA GLU A 32 -24.95 12.83 3.95
C GLU A 32 -23.50 12.39 4.03
N ASP A 33 -22.61 13.37 4.21
CA ASP A 33 -21.18 13.11 4.28
C ASP A 33 -20.86 12.43 5.62
N ILE A 34 -20.46 11.17 5.61
CA ILE A 34 -20.17 10.37 6.80
C ILE A 34 -18.98 10.89 7.62
N LEU A 35 -18.22 11.84 7.09
CA LEU A 35 -17.01 12.35 7.74
C LEU A 35 -17.26 13.06 9.08
N HIS A 36 -18.48 13.53 9.34
CA HIS A 36 -18.86 14.10 10.64
C HIS A 36 -18.95 13.05 11.77
N LEU A 37 -18.94 11.76 11.43
CA LEU A 37 -18.97 10.66 12.40
C LEU A 37 -17.57 10.19 12.81
N LEU A 38 -16.52 10.77 12.24
CA LEU A 38 -15.14 10.37 12.51
C LEU A 38 -14.66 10.92 13.86
N PRO A 39 -14.02 10.09 14.70
CA PRO A 39 -13.37 10.57 15.91
C PRO A 39 -12.22 11.53 15.60
N ASP A 40 -12.05 12.57 16.40
CA ASP A 40 -10.93 13.52 16.28
C ASP A 40 -9.56 12.84 16.42
N LYS A 41 -9.51 11.67 17.06
CA LYS A 41 -8.30 10.85 17.28
C LYS A 41 -8.00 9.86 16.15
N THR A 42 -8.62 10.01 14.98
CA THR A 42 -8.40 9.10 13.84
C THR A 42 -6.96 9.21 13.32
N ILE A 43 -6.25 8.09 13.21
CA ILE A 43 -4.85 8.00 12.75
C ILE A 43 -4.73 7.26 11.40
N ALA A 44 -5.70 6.43 11.03
CA ALA A 44 -5.83 5.89 9.68
C ALA A 44 -7.28 5.88 9.23
N TYR A 45 -7.49 6.01 7.92
CA TYR A 45 -8.80 6.02 7.28
C TYR A 45 -8.78 5.15 6.03
N PHE A 46 -9.86 4.42 5.79
CA PHE A 46 -10.10 3.66 4.57
C PHE A 46 -11.55 3.86 4.14
N GLU A 47 -11.80 4.00 2.84
CA GLU A 47 -13.14 4.13 2.30
C GLU A 47 -13.28 3.47 0.93
N THR A 48 -14.45 2.87 0.68
CA THR A 48 -14.93 2.44 -0.64
C THR A 48 -16.36 2.93 -0.84
N GLN A 49 -16.65 3.46 -2.03
CA GLN A 49 -17.99 3.94 -2.39
C GLN A 49 -18.96 2.78 -2.74
N ASP A 50 -18.42 1.61 -3.09
CA ASP A 50 -19.22 0.45 -3.48
C ASP A 50 -18.49 -0.83 -3.06
N LEU A 51 -18.85 -1.30 -1.86
CA LEU A 51 -18.30 -2.52 -1.29
C LEU A 51 -18.52 -3.74 -2.19
N LYS A 52 -19.67 -3.84 -2.87
CA LYS A 52 -19.93 -4.96 -3.79
C LYS A 52 -18.96 -4.92 -4.96
N LYS A 53 -18.76 -3.75 -5.56
CA LYS A 53 -17.80 -3.57 -6.67
C LYS A 53 -16.38 -3.88 -6.22
N LEU A 54 -15.96 -3.38 -5.05
CA LEU A 54 -14.65 -3.68 -4.48
C LEU A 54 -14.45 -5.18 -4.33
N VAL A 55 -15.36 -5.86 -3.64
CA VAL A 55 -15.23 -7.29 -3.33
C VAL A 55 -15.33 -8.14 -4.60
N SER A 56 -16.13 -7.75 -5.59
CA SER A 56 -16.16 -8.43 -6.90
C SER A 56 -14.88 -8.27 -7.73
N THR A 57 -14.09 -7.23 -7.44
CA THR A 57 -12.81 -6.96 -8.11
C THR A 57 -11.66 -7.73 -7.45
N VAL A 58 -11.74 -7.92 -6.13
CA VAL A 58 -10.73 -8.61 -5.33
C VAL A 58 -10.85 -10.12 -5.53
N GLN A 59 -9.79 -10.75 -6.02
CA GLN A 59 -9.73 -12.19 -6.28
C GLN A 59 -9.13 -12.89 -5.06
N SER A 60 -9.95 -13.36 -4.11
CA SER A 60 -9.52 -14.16 -2.95
C SER A 60 -10.42 -15.38 -2.73
N PRO A 61 -9.87 -16.56 -2.38
CA PRO A 61 -10.64 -17.74 -2.01
C PRO A 61 -11.63 -17.50 -0.85
N ARG A 62 -11.23 -16.80 0.23
CA ARG A 62 -12.15 -16.44 1.33
C ARG A 62 -13.29 -15.53 0.86
N VAL A 63 -12.99 -14.61 -0.04
CA VAL A 63 -14.00 -13.75 -0.67
C VAL A 63 -14.95 -14.55 -1.57
N SER A 64 -14.47 -15.59 -2.24
CA SER A 64 -15.30 -16.45 -3.09
C SER A 64 -16.30 -17.31 -2.30
N ASN A 65 -16.01 -17.59 -1.03
CA ASN A 65 -16.95 -18.25 -0.10
C ASN A 65 -18.05 -17.31 0.42
N PHE A 66 -17.81 -15.99 0.40
CA PHE A 66 -18.90 -15.04 0.59
C PHE A 66 -19.81 -15.11 -0.64
N GLN A 67 -21.08 -15.45 -0.43
CA GLN A 67 -22.09 -15.38 -1.48
C GLN A 67 -22.37 -13.91 -1.83
N LEU A 68 -21.44 -13.30 -2.58
CA LEU A 68 -21.49 -11.90 -3.06
C LEU A 68 -22.76 -11.56 -3.84
N ARG A 69 -23.51 -12.58 -4.26
CA ARG A 69 -24.83 -12.42 -4.88
C ARG A 69 -25.79 -11.65 -3.97
N ASP A 70 -25.63 -11.75 -2.65
CA ASP A 70 -26.52 -11.14 -1.67
C ASP A 70 -26.03 -9.78 -1.17
N PHE A 71 -24.79 -9.37 -1.48
CA PHE A 71 -24.35 -8.01 -1.17
C PHE A 71 -25.07 -7.01 -2.06
N PRO A 72 -25.78 -6.04 -1.48
CA PRO A 72 -26.37 -4.98 -2.28
C PRO A 72 -25.31 -4.03 -2.84
N SER A 73 -25.57 -3.45 -4.01
CA SER A 73 -24.75 -2.39 -4.59
C SER A 73 -24.95 -1.06 -3.86
N GLY A 74 -23.97 -0.16 -3.95
CA GLY A 74 -24.08 1.19 -3.37
C GLY A 74 -23.87 1.26 -1.86
N ILE A 75 -23.38 0.17 -1.23
CA ILE A 75 -22.92 0.23 0.15
C ILE A 75 -21.57 0.94 0.18
N LEU A 76 -21.54 2.12 0.78
CA LEU A 76 -20.31 2.80 1.14
C LEU A 76 -19.80 2.21 2.46
N LEU A 77 -18.54 1.78 2.49
CA LEU A 77 -17.85 1.36 3.70
C LEU A 77 -16.74 2.37 4.01
N ALA A 78 -16.70 2.86 5.24
CA ALA A 78 -15.58 3.59 5.79
C ALA A 78 -15.08 2.95 7.08
N LEU A 79 -13.77 2.98 7.29
CA LEU A 79 -13.09 2.51 8.49
C LEU A 79 -12.17 3.62 8.99
N ALA A 80 -12.29 3.95 10.28
CA ALA A 80 -11.46 4.92 10.96
C ALA A 80 -10.72 4.23 12.11
N VAL A 81 -9.41 4.12 12.01
CA VAL A 81 -8.56 3.56 13.06
C VAL A 81 -8.13 4.70 13.97
N THR A 82 -8.30 4.53 15.27
CA THR A 82 -7.92 5.53 16.28
C THR A 82 -6.68 5.14 17.06
N ASP A 83 -6.39 3.84 17.17
CA ASP A 83 -5.21 3.35 17.87
C ASP A 83 -4.90 1.89 17.51
N PHE A 84 -3.80 1.37 18.06
CA PHE A 84 -3.46 -0.06 18.04
C PHE A 84 -3.14 -0.55 19.44
N GLU A 85 -3.62 -1.74 19.77
CA GLU A 85 -3.17 -2.52 20.93
C GLU A 85 -2.12 -3.52 20.45
N PHE A 86 -0.96 -3.50 21.12
CA PHE A 86 0.13 -4.42 20.84
C PHE A 86 0.15 -5.48 21.93
N GLN A 87 0.13 -6.75 21.52
CA GLN A 87 0.30 -7.89 22.41
C GLN A 87 1.45 -8.74 21.87
N GLU A 88 2.49 -8.91 22.68
CA GLU A 88 3.52 -9.91 22.38
C GLU A 88 2.94 -11.29 22.67
N VAL A 89 2.81 -12.09 21.62
CA VAL A 89 2.43 -13.51 21.72
C VAL A 89 3.73 -14.29 21.63
N ASN A 90 4.29 -14.63 22.79
CA ASN A 90 5.44 -15.53 22.87
C ASN A 90 4.95 -16.97 22.72
N GLU A 91 4.87 -17.45 21.48
CA GLU A 91 4.50 -18.85 21.20
C GLU A 91 5.69 -19.81 21.32
N ASN A 92 6.94 -19.38 21.05
CA ASN A 92 8.17 -20.16 21.24
C ASN A 92 9.42 -19.27 21.46
N GLN A 93 10.52 -19.83 21.98
CA GLN A 93 11.76 -19.08 22.32
C GLN A 93 12.45 -18.41 21.12
N ASP A 94 12.12 -18.79 19.89
CA ASP A 94 12.77 -18.32 18.65
C ASP A 94 11.89 -17.43 17.76
N GLU A 95 10.59 -17.27 18.07
CA GLU A 95 9.65 -16.46 17.27
C GLU A 95 8.80 -15.55 18.16
N ALA A 96 9.02 -14.23 18.04
CA ALA A 96 8.14 -13.23 18.64
C ALA A 96 7.01 -12.91 17.65
N ILE A 97 5.80 -13.41 17.92
CA ILE A 97 4.62 -13.03 17.14
C ILE A 97 4.05 -11.77 17.80
N VAL A 98 4.14 -10.63 17.11
CA VAL A 98 3.45 -9.42 17.56
C VAL A 98 2.03 -9.43 17.03
N SER A 99 1.07 -9.54 17.94
CA SER A 99 -0.35 -9.36 17.64
C SER A 99 -0.69 -7.87 17.68
N LEU A 100 -1.16 -7.35 16.55
CA LEU A 100 -1.58 -5.97 16.37
C LEU A 100 -3.11 -5.92 16.25
N LYS A 101 -3.78 -5.35 17.26
CA LYS A 101 -5.24 -5.21 17.25
C LYS A 101 -5.62 -3.73 17.10
N PRO A 102 -6.18 -3.30 15.96
CA PRO A 102 -6.58 -1.90 15.79
C PRO A 102 -7.81 -1.58 16.65
N LYS A 103 -7.87 -0.39 17.24
CA LYS A 103 -9.12 0.22 17.74
C LYS A 103 -9.74 1.02 16.61
N PHE A 104 -10.94 0.64 16.17
CA PHE A 104 -11.51 1.23 14.98
C PHE A 104 -13.03 1.45 15.06
N LEU A 105 -13.50 2.44 14.32
CA LEU A 105 -14.90 2.66 14.00
C LEU A 105 -15.14 2.35 12.51
N GLY A 106 -16.04 1.43 12.24
CA GLY A 106 -16.57 1.14 10.92
C GLY A 106 -17.95 1.73 10.70
N ILE A 107 -18.20 2.20 9.48
CA ILE A 107 -19.44 2.84 9.06
C ILE A 107 -19.83 2.22 7.72
N LEU A 108 -20.99 1.56 7.66
CA LEU A 108 -21.67 1.25 6.40
C LEU A 108 -22.78 2.25 6.19
N LYS A 109 -22.74 3.00 5.09
CA LYS A 109 -23.87 3.78 4.61
C LYS A 109 -24.55 3.01 3.49
N THR A 110 -25.85 2.83 3.63
CA THR A 110 -26.69 2.02 2.74
C THR A 110 -27.83 2.86 2.17
N GLU A 111 -28.55 2.33 1.20
CA GLU A 111 -29.84 2.90 0.75
C GLU A 111 -31.04 2.15 1.35
N TYR A 112 -30.79 1.27 2.33
CA TYR A 112 -31.81 0.38 2.87
C TYR A 112 -32.46 0.93 4.13
N TRP A 113 -33.70 0.47 4.32
CA TRP A 113 -34.46 0.77 5.52
C TRP A 113 -33.82 0.09 6.73
N GLN A 114 -33.97 0.70 7.91
CA GLN A 114 -33.39 0.21 9.16
C GLN A 114 -33.70 -1.28 9.44
N ARG A 115 -34.90 -1.76 9.10
CA ARG A 115 -35.28 -3.17 9.26
C ARG A 115 -34.45 -4.10 8.38
N SER A 116 -34.17 -3.70 7.15
CA SER A 116 -33.34 -4.45 6.21
C SER A 116 -31.87 -4.43 6.66
N ASN A 117 -31.37 -3.28 7.13
CA ASN A 117 -30.04 -3.17 7.70
C ASN A 117 -29.87 -4.04 8.95
N LEU A 118 -30.88 -4.06 9.84
CA LEU A 118 -30.87 -4.93 11.01
C LEU A 118 -30.84 -6.41 10.61
N SER A 119 -31.67 -6.81 9.64
CA SER A 119 -31.68 -8.17 9.11
C SER A 119 -30.35 -8.54 8.44
N PHE A 120 -29.69 -7.60 7.78
CA PHE A 120 -28.35 -7.80 7.21
C PHE A 120 -27.32 -8.03 8.32
N VAL A 121 -27.34 -7.21 9.38
CA VAL A 121 -26.42 -7.36 10.51
C VAL A 121 -26.62 -8.70 11.22
N GLU A 122 -27.88 -9.06 11.49
CA GLU A 122 -28.21 -10.27 12.26
C GLU A 122 -27.87 -11.57 11.51
N ASN A 123 -27.90 -11.58 10.18
CA ASN A 123 -27.72 -12.79 9.39
C ASN A 123 -26.37 -12.87 8.66
N GLN A 124 -25.91 -11.76 8.05
CA GLN A 124 -24.72 -11.74 7.22
C GLN A 124 -23.50 -11.22 7.99
N PHE A 125 -23.67 -10.11 8.73
CA PHE A 125 -22.57 -9.51 9.47
C PHE A 125 -22.13 -10.36 10.66
N ASP A 126 -23.05 -11.08 11.31
CA ASP A 126 -22.73 -12.06 12.35
C ASP A 126 -21.71 -13.11 11.90
N LEU A 127 -21.86 -13.64 10.69
CA LEU A 127 -20.93 -14.61 10.09
C LEU A 127 -19.54 -13.98 9.88
N ILE A 128 -19.50 -12.72 9.44
CA ILE A 128 -18.25 -11.96 9.29
C ILE A 128 -17.55 -11.83 10.64
N ILE A 129 -18.24 -11.37 11.68
CA ILE A 129 -17.63 -11.15 12.99
C ILE A 129 -17.10 -12.44 13.61
N ARG A 130 -17.85 -13.55 13.49
CA ARG A 130 -17.42 -14.88 13.94
C ARG A 130 -16.18 -15.38 13.19
N SER A 131 -16.08 -15.11 11.89
CA SER A 131 -14.89 -15.49 11.11
C SER A 131 -13.60 -14.82 11.59
N PHE A 132 -13.69 -13.64 12.22
CA PHE A 132 -12.53 -12.91 12.74
C PHE A 132 -12.20 -13.19 14.21
N ASN A 133 -13.20 -13.51 15.04
CA ASN A 133 -13.02 -13.64 16.49
C ASN A 133 -13.27 -15.06 17.02
N GLY A 134 -13.46 -16.03 16.12
CA GLY A 134 -13.77 -17.41 16.46
C GLY A 134 -15.27 -17.69 16.62
N GLU A 135 -15.63 -18.99 16.63
CA GLU A 135 -17.02 -19.42 16.65
C GLU A 135 -17.70 -19.23 18.02
N ASN A 136 -16.93 -19.13 19.10
CA ASN A 136 -17.40 -19.09 20.50
C ASN A 136 -18.00 -17.74 20.95
N LEU A 137 -18.45 -16.89 20.02
CA LEU A 137 -19.09 -15.62 20.36
C LEU A 137 -20.55 -15.82 20.77
N SER A 138 -20.90 -15.34 21.95
CA SER A 138 -22.29 -15.09 22.33
C SER A 138 -22.75 -13.75 21.78
N ARG A 139 -24.00 -13.65 21.33
CA ARG A 139 -24.59 -12.41 20.81
C ARG A 139 -25.78 -12.00 21.67
N LYS A 140 -25.79 -10.76 22.15
CA LYS A 140 -26.92 -10.14 22.85
C LYS A 140 -27.32 -8.83 22.20
N ARG A 141 -28.58 -8.43 22.43
CA ARG A 141 -29.09 -7.11 22.06
C ARG A 141 -29.28 -6.29 23.32
N GLU A 142 -28.63 -5.13 23.39
CA GLU A 142 -28.61 -4.27 24.57
C GLU A 142 -28.69 -2.81 24.12
N ASP A 143 -29.68 -2.06 24.62
CA ASP A 143 -29.89 -0.64 24.30
C ASP A 143 -29.89 -0.30 22.80
N GLY A 144 -30.47 -1.20 22.00
CA GLY A 144 -30.52 -1.07 20.53
C GLY A 144 -29.22 -1.41 19.81
N ARG A 145 -28.16 -1.75 20.54
CA ARG A 145 -26.89 -2.29 20.03
C ARG A 145 -26.94 -3.81 19.96
N ILE A 146 -26.17 -4.37 19.05
CA ILE A 146 -25.84 -5.79 19.01
C ILE A 146 -24.41 -5.92 19.53
N VAL A 147 -24.22 -6.77 20.53
CA VAL A 147 -22.93 -6.97 21.19
C VAL A 147 -22.54 -8.43 21.05
N TRP A 148 -21.30 -8.66 20.61
CA TRP A 148 -20.67 -9.98 20.59
C TRP A 148 -19.65 -10.08 21.71
N SER A 149 -19.75 -11.14 22.50
CA SER A 149 -18.90 -11.39 23.67
C SER A 149 -18.28 -12.78 23.63
N ALA A 150 -17.01 -12.87 24.02
CA ALA A 150 -16.27 -14.12 24.24
C ALA A 150 -15.84 -14.19 25.70
N ASP A 151 -16.07 -15.33 26.37
CA ASP A 151 -15.68 -15.56 27.76
C ASP A 151 -16.16 -14.47 28.75
N GLY A 152 -17.34 -13.90 28.48
CA GLY A 152 -17.92 -12.82 29.27
C GLY A 152 -17.39 -11.42 28.95
N GLU A 153 -16.37 -11.30 28.10
CA GLU A 153 -15.82 -10.02 27.65
C GLU A 153 -16.47 -9.57 26.33
N GLU A 154 -16.90 -8.31 26.26
CA GLU A 154 -17.42 -7.71 25.04
C GLU A 154 -16.27 -7.46 24.04
N LYS A 155 -16.39 -8.04 22.85
CA LYS A 155 -15.36 -7.99 21.81
C LYS A 155 -15.74 -7.09 20.65
N PHE A 156 -17.04 -6.95 20.39
CA PHE A 156 -17.53 -6.25 19.22
C PHE A 156 -18.92 -5.65 19.43
N PHE A 157 -19.14 -4.50 18.82
CA PHE A 157 -20.34 -3.70 18.98
C PHE A 157 -20.86 -3.29 17.61
N CYS A 158 -22.18 -3.33 17.42
CA CYS A 158 -22.84 -2.83 16.23
C CYS A 158 -24.11 -2.07 16.60
N LEU A 159 -24.39 -0.98 15.89
CA LEU A 159 -25.59 -0.16 16.06
C LEU A 159 -26.15 0.21 14.69
N VAL A 160 -27.45 -0.03 14.49
CA VAL A 160 -28.14 0.28 13.23
C VAL A 160 -29.03 1.51 13.41
N LEU A 161 -28.71 2.60 12.72
CA LEU A 161 -29.42 3.88 12.76
C LEU A 161 -29.86 4.26 11.34
N HIS A 162 -31.16 4.17 11.04
CA HIS A 162 -31.70 4.45 9.70
C HIS A 162 -30.96 3.67 8.60
N ASN A 163 -30.24 4.39 7.74
CA ASN A 163 -29.46 3.90 6.62
C ASN A 163 -27.98 3.63 6.98
N LEU A 164 -27.58 3.86 8.24
CA LEU A 164 -26.24 3.65 8.76
C LEU A 164 -26.14 2.38 9.61
N ILE A 165 -25.05 1.64 9.43
CA ILE A 165 -24.61 0.58 10.33
C ILE A 165 -23.25 0.99 10.87
N LEU A 166 -23.19 1.25 12.18
CA LEU A 166 -21.99 1.59 12.90
C LEU A 166 -21.46 0.34 13.58
N PHE A 167 -20.18 0.04 13.46
CA PHE A 167 -19.58 -1.14 14.08
C PHE A 167 -18.17 -0.86 14.59
N SER A 168 -17.74 -1.53 15.65
CA SER A 168 -16.49 -1.21 16.34
C SER A 168 -16.09 -2.36 17.27
N ASN A 169 -14.81 -2.46 17.58
CA ASN A 169 -14.32 -3.27 18.71
C ASN A 169 -14.12 -2.46 20.00
N ASP A 170 -14.54 -1.19 19.99
CA ASP A 170 -14.49 -0.24 21.09
C ASP A 170 -15.88 0.41 21.28
N SER A 171 -16.48 0.22 22.45
CA SER A 171 -17.82 0.72 22.78
C SER A 171 -17.89 2.24 22.81
N GLU A 172 -16.82 2.91 23.23
CA GLU A 172 -16.76 4.38 23.30
C GLU A 172 -16.88 5.00 21.90
N LEU A 173 -16.32 4.34 20.88
CA LEU A 173 -16.42 4.80 19.49
C LEU A 173 -17.84 4.68 18.93
N ILE A 174 -18.58 3.63 19.30
CA ILE A 174 -20.01 3.50 18.93
C ILE A 174 -20.83 4.58 19.62
N GLU A 175 -20.55 4.85 20.88
CA GLU A 175 -21.24 5.89 21.65
C GLU A 175 -21.02 7.25 21.05
N PHE A 176 -19.76 7.58 20.75
CA PHE A 176 -19.40 8.80 20.04
C PHE A 176 -20.19 8.95 18.73
N ALA A 177 -20.13 7.96 17.84
CA ALA A 177 -20.78 8.01 16.54
C ALA A 177 -22.31 8.08 16.65
N SER A 178 -22.89 7.37 17.63
CA SER A 178 -24.33 7.43 17.94
C SER A 178 -24.77 8.82 18.40
N MET A 179 -24.00 9.45 19.29
CA MET A 179 -24.27 10.82 19.75
C MET A 179 -24.20 11.83 18.59
N GLN A 180 -23.17 11.74 17.73
CA GLN A 180 -23.05 12.62 16.56
C GLN A 180 -24.25 12.47 15.62
N THR A 181 -24.67 11.23 15.35
CA THR A 181 -25.85 10.94 14.51
C THR A 181 -27.13 11.54 15.10
N LYS A 182 -27.37 11.34 16.41
CA LYS A 182 -28.55 11.85 17.11
C LYS A 182 -28.59 13.38 17.17
N ASN A 183 -27.45 14.01 17.49
CA ASN A 183 -27.35 15.47 17.56
C ASN A 183 -27.71 16.12 16.21
N LYS A 184 -27.27 15.52 15.10
CA LYS A 184 -27.60 16.00 13.76
C LYS A 184 -29.08 15.84 13.43
N MET A 185 -29.68 14.69 13.75
CA MET A 185 -31.12 14.44 13.57
C MET A 185 -31.98 15.44 14.36
N ASN A 186 -31.56 15.76 15.61
CA ASN A 186 -32.25 16.74 16.43
C ASN A 186 -32.09 18.16 15.90
N ASN A 187 -30.90 18.53 15.38
CA ASN A 187 -30.64 19.87 14.84
C ASN A 187 -31.31 20.13 13.47
N HIS A 188 -31.72 19.10 12.73
CA HIS A 188 -32.58 19.31 11.55
C HIS A 188 -34.01 19.76 11.92
N SER A 189 -34.40 19.70 13.20
CA SER A 189 -35.66 20.27 13.71
C SER A 189 -35.54 21.71 14.24
N SER A 190 -34.32 22.27 14.33
CA SER A 190 -34.06 23.65 14.74
C SER A 190 -33.04 24.32 13.80
N LYS A 191 -33.52 25.13 12.85
CA LYS A 191 -32.70 26.03 12.04
C LYS A 191 -32.05 27.12 12.93
N GLU A 192 -31.08 26.79 13.77
CA GLU A 192 -30.32 27.82 14.49
C GLU A 192 -29.04 27.34 15.21
N VAL A 193 -28.18 26.52 14.60
CA VAL A 193 -26.82 26.33 15.16
C VAL A 193 -25.76 26.14 14.07
N SER A 194 -25.57 27.13 13.20
CA SER A 194 -24.43 27.19 12.25
C SER A 194 -23.23 28.00 12.80
N GLY A 195 -23.09 28.15 14.12
CA GLY A 195 -22.08 29.03 14.74
C GLY A 195 -21.05 28.38 15.67
N LEU A 196 -21.16 27.08 15.98
CA LEU A 196 -20.36 26.44 17.03
C LEU A 196 -19.34 25.40 16.54
N ALA A 197 -19.47 24.88 15.31
CA ALA A 197 -18.50 23.94 14.75
C ALA A 197 -17.22 24.63 14.21
N GLU A 198 -17.28 25.90 13.81
CA GLU A 198 -16.11 26.64 13.28
C GLU A 198 -15.17 27.18 14.37
N ARG A 199 -15.52 27.11 15.66
CA ARG A 199 -14.73 27.75 16.74
C ARG A 199 -13.67 26.88 17.42
N LYS A 200 -13.37 25.68 16.91
CA LYS A 200 -12.25 24.85 17.43
C LYS A 200 -11.22 24.39 16.40
N SER A 201 -11.21 24.94 15.18
CA SER A 201 -10.03 24.84 14.32
C SER A 201 -9.06 25.98 14.62
N LYS A 202 -8.58 26.05 15.88
CA LYS A 202 -7.40 26.85 16.21
C LYS A 202 -6.20 26.03 15.80
N SER A 203 -5.46 26.57 14.83
CA SER A 203 -4.23 26.03 14.23
C SER A 203 -3.42 25.19 15.21
N ASN A 204 -3.37 23.87 14.98
CA ASN A 204 -2.35 23.05 15.59
C ASN A 204 -1.02 23.41 14.92
N LYS A 205 -0.23 24.23 15.63
CA LYS A 205 1.15 24.61 15.27
C LYS A 205 2.16 23.49 15.59
N TYR A 206 1.65 22.31 15.92
CA TYR A 206 2.36 21.06 16.15
C TYR A 206 1.82 20.08 15.11
N GLY A 207 2.71 19.38 14.38
CA GLY A 207 2.38 18.52 13.25
C GLY A 207 1.11 17.69 13.46
N GLU A 208 0.32 17.50 12.39
CA GLU A 208 -0.99 16.84 12.41
C GLU A 208 -0.88 15.42 12.97
N LYS A 209 -0.92 15.28 14.30
CA LYS A 209 -0.88 13.99 15.00
C LYS A 209 -2.06 13.11 14.60
N PHE A 210 -3.21 13.72 14.36
CA PHE A 210 -4.44 13.06 13.93
C PHE A 210 -4.86 13.57 12.56
N ILE A 211 -5.62 12.74 11.86
CA ILE A 211 -6.17 13.06 10.54
C ILE A 211 -7.26 14.11 10.70
N THR A 212 -7.15 15.22 9.97
CA THR A 212 -8.22 16.21 9.89
C THR A 212 -9.27 15.81 8.86
N VAL A 213 -10.53 16.17 9.10
CA VAL A 213 -11.63 15.93 8.14
C VAL A 213 -11.33 16.58 6.80
N GLU A 214 -10.75 17.78 6.79
CA GLU A 214 -10.33 18.49 5.58
C GLU A 214 -9.26 17.73 4.80
N ARG A 215 -8.34 17.04 5.49
CA ARG A 215 -7.35 16.19 4.85
C ARG A 215 -8.02 15.00 4.16
N ILE A 216 -8.94 14.31 4.84
CA ILE A 216 -9.69 13.18 4.24
C ILE A 216 -10.49 13.65 3.03
N LYS A 217 -11.19 14.80 3.14
CA LYS A 217 -11.94 15.38 2.01
C LYS A 217 -11.04 15.62 0.79
N ARG A 218 -9.86 16.21 0.99
CA ARG A 218 -8.89 16.44 -0.11
C ARG A 218 -8.43 15.13 -0.75
N GLU A 219 -8.12 14.11 0.04
CA GLU A 219 -7.69 12.81 -0.51
C GLU A 219 -8.84 12.07 -1.19
N ARG A 220 -10.06 12.14 -0.64
CA ARG A 220 -11.28 11.58 -1.24
C ARG A 220 -11.58 12.20 -2.61
N GLU A 221 -11.44 13.52 -2.75
CA GLU A 221 -11.60 14.21 -4.04
C GLU A 221 -10.58 13.77 -5.08
N LYS A 222 -9.31 13.56 -4.67
CA LYS A 222 -8.26 13.01 -5.54
C LYS A 222 -8.58 11.57 -5.97
N ALA A 223 -9.23 10.80 -5.10
CA ALA A 223 -9.57 9.40 -5.29
C ALA A 223 -11.02 9.15 -5.75
N LYS A 224 -11.72 10.16 -6.27
CA LYS A 224 -13.14 10.06 -6.66
C LYS A 224 -13.46 8.91 -7.62
N ASP A 225 -12.51 8.56 -8.50
CA ASP A 225 -12.65 7.51 -9.51
C ASP A 225 -12.07 6.16 -9.04
N ALA A 226 -11.55 6.10 -7.81
CA ALA A 226 -10.99 4.89 -7.21
C ALA A 226 -12.09 3.96 -6.68
N LEU A 227 -11.83 2.66 -6.70
CA LEU A 227 -12.64 1.63 -6.05
C LEU A 227 -12.55 1.71 -4.53
N ALA A 228 -11.36 2.05 -4.03
CA ALA A 228 -11.08 2.25 -2.62
C ALA A 228 -9.92 3.23 -2.46
N PHE A 229 -9.87 3.91 -1.33
CA PHE A 229 -8.70 4.68 -0.93
C PHE A 229 -8.44 4.52 0.56
N ALA A 230 -7.20 4.79 0.97
CA ALA A 230 -6.80 4.85 2.36
C ALA A 230 -5.82 6.00 2.60
N TYR A 231 -5.75 6.42 3.86
CA TYR A 231 -4.83 7.42 4.37
C TYR A 231 -4.32 7.02 5.75
N ALA A 232 -3.02 7.13 5.99
CA ALA A 232 -2.39 6.93 7.28
C ALA A 232 -1.61 8.21 7.67
N SER A 233 -1.85 8.71 8.88
CA SER A 233 -1.13 9.86 9.43
C SER A 233 0.26 9.48 9.91
N LYS A 234 1.08 10.50 10.21
CA LYS A 234 2.36 10.34 10.89
C LYS A 234 2.26 9.51 12.18
N ASP A 235 1.24 9.71 13.00
CA ASP A 235 1.06 8.93 14.25
C ASP A 235 0.81 7.44 13.96
N CYS A 236 0.01 7.12 12.93
CA CYS A 236 -0.15 5.73 12.49
C CYS A 236 1.18 5.14 12.02
N ILE A 237 1.92 5.87 11.19
CA ILE A 237 3.22 5.44 10.66
C ILE A 237 4.22 5.21 11.80
N SER A 238 4.32 6.14 12.75
CA SER A 238 5.21 6.03 13.92
C SER A 238 4.85 4.87 14.84
N LYS A 239 3.56 4.51 14.97
CA LYS A 239 3.15 3.33 15.73
C LYS A 239 3.55 2.03 15.04
N LEU A 240 3.51 2.01 13.71
CA LEU A 240 3.87 0.83 12.91
C LEU A 240 5.38 0.73 12.60
N SER A 241 6.14 1.82 12.78
CA SER A 241 7.55 1.87 12.38
C SER A 241 8.42 0.85 13.12
N ALA A 242 8.12 0.56 14.38
CA ALA A 242 8.85 -0.43 15.16
C ALA A 242 8.72 -1.84 14.54
N LEU A 243 7.52 -2.22 14.08
CA LEU A 243 7.30 -3.52 13.44
C LEU A 243 8.08 -3.64 12.12
N VAL A 244 8.04 -2.57 11.32
CA VAL A 244 8.77 -2.50 10.05
C VAL A 244 10.27 -2.57 10.30
N ALA A 245 10.78 -1.78 11.25
CA ALA A 245 12.19 -1.75 11.61
C ALA A 245 12.68 -3.10 12.13
N ALA A 246 11.90 -3.79 12.97
CA ALA A 246 12.25 -5.12 13.48
C ALA A 246 12.37 -6.14 12.34
N SER A 247 11.43 -6.09 11.40
CA SER A 247 11.43 -6.97 10.23
C SER A 247 12.65 -6.72 9.36
N VAL A 248 12.90 -5.46 8.96
CA VAL A 248 14.02 -5.10 8.08
C VAL A 248 15.36 -5.41 8.75
N ALA A 249 15.53 -5.08 10.04
CA ALA A 249 16.75 -5.38 10.76
C ALA A 249 17.03 -6.88 10.79
N SER A 250 16.00 -7.71 11.03
CA SER A 250 16.13 -9.16 11.05
C SER A 250 16.51 -9.75 9.68
N PHE A 251 16.02 -9.17 8.57
CA PHE A 251 16.42 -9.59 7.23
C PHE A 251 17.83 -9.13 6.83
N ALA A 252 18.25 -7.96 7.30
CA ALA A 252 19.49 -7.33 6.83
C ALA A 252 20.75 -7.89 7.50
N SER A 253 20.64 -8.50 8.68
CA SER A 253 21.81 -8.98 9.43
C SER A 253 21.44 -10.08 10.41
N GLU A 254 22.28 -11.11 10.49
CA GLU A 254 22.22 -12.11 11.57
C GLU A 254 22.92 -11.63 12.86
N ASP A 255 23.93 -10.75 12.72
CA ASP A 255 24.65 -10.18 13.86
C ASP A 255 23.72 -9.33 14.74
N LYS A 256 23.66 -9.67 16.03
CA LYS A 256 22.76 -9.03 16.99
C LYS A 256 23.03 -7.52 17.13
N ASN A 257 24.29 -7.10 17.18
CA ASN A 257 24.63 -5.69 17.36
C ASN A 257 24.20 -4.86 16.13
N SER A 258 24.47 -5.38 14.94
CA SER A 258 24.07 -4.78 13.68
C SER A 258 22.54 -4.69 13.55
N ARG A 259 21.82 -5.74 13.99
CA ARG A 259 20.35 -5.70 14.05
C ARG A 259 19.82 -4.61 14.98
N GLU A 260 20.36 -4.47 16.19
CA GLU A 260 19.92 -3.46 17.15
C GLU A 260 20.16 -2.03 16.62
N VAL A 261 21.33 -1.79 16.00
CA VAL A 261 21.64 -0.51 15.35
C VAL A 261 20.71 -0.25 14.18
N LEU A 262 20.49 -1.22 13.29
CA LEU A 262 19.57 -1.08 12.15
C LEU A 262 18.14 -0.83 12.61
N PHE A 263 17.66 -1.58 13.60
CA PHE A 263 16.33 -1.41 14.17
C PHE A 263 16.11 0.02 14.66
N LYS A 264 17.00 0.49 15.55
CA LYS A 264 16.88 1.83 16.14
C LYS A 264 16.91 2.89 15.05
N THR A 265 17.89 2.77 14.16
CA THR A 265 18.09 3.76 13.10
C THR A 265 16.89 3.80 12.16
N ILE A 266 16.44 2.65 11.62
CA ILE A 266 15.29 2.59 10.71
C ILE A 266 14.01 3.10 11.39
N ASN A 267 13.79 2.74 12.65
CA ASN A 267 12.61 3.18 13.38
C ASN A 267 12.58 4.72 13.54
N ASP A 268 13.69 5.30 13.99
CA ASP A 268 13.83 6.76 14.17
C ASP A 268 13.72 7.48 12.82
N SER A 269 14.30 6.92 11.77
CA SER A 269 14.23 7.41 10.39
C SER A 269 12.80 7.44 9.87
N ILE A 270 12.06 6.33 9.93
CA ILE A 270 10.67 6.25 9.45
C ILE A 270 9.80 7.26 10.20
N SER A 271 9.92 7.29 11.53
CA SER A 271 9.10 8.17 12.37
C SER A 271 9.38 9.66 12.18
N SER A 272 10.62 10.03 11.88
CA SER A 272 10.98 11.43 11.64
C SER A 272 10.67 11.88 10.21
N SER A 273 10.95 11.02 9.23
CA SER A 273 10.99 11.37 7.80
C SER A 273 9.64 11.33 7.09
N LEU A 274 8.72 10.45 7.51
CA LEU A 274 7.44 10.26 6.85
C LEU A 274 6.35 11.13 7.50
N GLU A 275 5.56 11.80 6.68
CA GLU A 275 4.45 12.65 7.12
C GLU A 275 3.10 11.96 6.96
N SER A 276 2.90 11.27 5.83
CA SER A 276 1.67 10.51 5.60
C SER A 276 1.86 9.47 4.50
N ILE A 277 0.94 8.51 4.44
CA ILE A 277 0.81 7.58 3.32
C ILE A 277 -0.64 7.62 2.85
N SER A 278 -0.87 7.92 1.57
CA SER A 278 -2.16 7.69 0.93
C SER A 278 -2.07 6.58 -0.10
N TRP A 279 -3.15 5.83 -0.26
CA TRP A 279 -3.27 4.75 -1.22
C TRP A 279 -4.62 4.84 -1.93
N GLN A 280 -4.62 4.54 -3.22
CA GLN A 280 -5.84 4.42 -4.01
C GLN A 280 -5.78 3.19 -4.90
N MET A 281 -6.92 2.52 -5.03
CA MET A 281 -7.11 1.34 -5.87
C MET A 281 -8.05 1.67 -7.00
N SER A 282 -7.65 1.40 -8.24
CA SER A 282 -8.51 1.56 -9.42
C SER A 282 -8.50 0.27 -10.24
N GLY A 283 -9.62 -0.06 -10.87
CA GLY A 283 -9.76 -1.25 -11.71
C GLY A 283 -9.98 -0.87 -13.17
N SER A 284 -9.24 -1.47 -14.09
CA SER A 284 -9.41 -1.31 -15.54
C SER A 284 -9.00 -2.58 -16.27
N GLU A 285 -9.83 -3.05 -17.22
CA GLU A 285 -9.48 -4.15 -18.14
C GLU A 285 -8.95 -5.43 -17.46
N GLY A 286 -9.53 -5.81 -16.31
CA GLY A 286 -9.10 -7.00 -15.55
C GLY A 286 -7.75 -6.85 -14.84
N GLN A 287 -7.23 -5.62 -14.74
CA GLN A 287 -6.08 -5.26 -13.92
C GLN A 287 -6.50 -4.29 -12.82
N ILE A 288 -5.81 -4.41 -11.69
CA ILE A 288 -5.90 -3.49 -10.56
C ILE A 288 -4.64 -2.64 -10.57
N LYS A 289 -4.85 -1.34 -10.48
CA LYS A 289 -3.82 -0.33 -10.31
C LYS A 289 -3.90 0.24 -8.91
N ASP A 290 -2.87 -0.04 -8.13
CA ASP A 290 -2.61 0.57 -6.83
C ASP A 290 -1.66 1.76 -7.00
N VAL A 291 -2.00 2.89 -6.39
CA VAL A 291 -1.12 4.05 -6.34
C VAL A 291 -0.96 4.47 -4.89
N PHE A 292 0.30 4.49 -4.44
CA PHE A 292 0.70 4.98 -3.13
C PHE A 292 1.38 6.32 -3.28
N LEU A 293 1.07 7.25 -2.38
CA LEU A 293 1.80 8.49 -2.19
C LEU A 293 2.33 8.51 -0.77
N VAL A 294 3.64 8.45 -0.63
CA VAL A 294 4.36 8.58 0.63
C VAL A 294 4.83 10.02 0.73
N GLU A 295 4.18 10.80 1.59
CA GLU A 295 4.61 12.17 1.87
C GLU A 295 5.75 12.15 2.89
N VAL A 296 6.76 12.97 2.63
CA VAL A 296 7.96 13.07 3.46
C VAL A 296 8.18 14.51 3.93
N GLU A 297 9.04 14.68 4.92
CA GLU A 297 9.43 16.00 5.40
C GLU A 297 9.96 16.87 4.24
N LYS A 298 9.61 18.16 4.25
CA LYS A 298 9.97 19.10 3.18
C LYS A 298 11.47 19.13 2.88
N SER A 299 12.32 19.04 3.91
CA SER A 299 13.78 18.98 3.76
C SER A 299 14.22 17.79 2.89
N LEU A 300 13.56 16.64 3.03
CA LEU A 300 13.82 15.43 2.24
C LEU A 300 13.30 15.54 0.80
N THR A 301 12.20 16.27 0.58
CA THR A 301 11.68 16.46 -0.79
C THR A 301 12.69 17.15 -1.70
N GLU A 302 13.49 18.10 -1.17
CA GLU A 302 14.55 18.78 -1.92
C GLU A 302 15.72 17.84 -2.25
N VAL A 303 16.08 16.96 -1.30
CA VAL A 303 17.09 15.90 -1.50
C VAL A 303 16.62 14.90 -2.56
N PHE A 304 15.35 14.51 -2.53
CA PHE A 304 14.77 13.60 -3.52
C PHE A 304 14.70 14.24 -4.90
N LYS A 305 14.27 15.50 -4.98
CA LYS A 305 14.23 16.25 -6.22
C LYS A 305 15.61 16.39 -6.85
N SER A 306 16.66 16.66 -6.07
CA SER A 306 18.00 16.81 -6.61
C SER A 306 18.69 15.47 -6.93
N GLY A 307 18.51 14.46 -6.07
CA GLY A 307 19.21 13.18 -6.16
C GLY A 307 18.59 12.18 -7.15
N PHE A 308 17.26 12.16 -7.30
CA PHE A 308 16.54 11.10 -8.01
C PHE A 308 16.02 11.53 -9.39
N GLN A 309 16.74 12.45 -10.03
CA GLN A 309 16.40 12.88 -11.38
C GLN A 309 16.50 11.69 -12.37
N PRO A 310 15.43 11.40 -13.13
CA PRO A 310 15.46 10.32 -14.09
C PRO A 310 16.43 10.67 -15.23
N TYR A 311 17.13 9.66 -15.74
CA TYR A 311 17.90 9.81 -16.96
C TYR A 311 16.95 9.93 -18.17
N LYS A 312 17.16 10.95 -19.00
CA LYS A 312 16.30 11.30 -20.14
C LYS A 312 16.82 10.81 -21.51
N GLY A 313 17.68 9.79 -21.50
CA GLY A 313 18.17 9.19 -22.75
C GLY A 313 17.21 8.17 -23.33
N GLU A 314 17.58 7.63 -24.49
CA GLU A 314 16.84 6.54 -25.13
C GLU A 314 16.75 5.31 -24.23
N VAL A 315 15.69 4.52 -24.42
CA VAL A 315 15.48 3.26 -23.69
C VAL A 315 16.68 2.34 -23.88
N SER A 316 17.26 1.88 -22.76
CA SER A 316 18.44 1.05 -22.74
C SER A 316 18.37 -0.18 -23.64
N GLU A 317 19.42 -0.39 -24.43
CA GLU A 317 19.71 -1.67 -25.08
C GLU A 317 19.89 -2.82 -24.06
N LEU A 318 20.08 -2.51 -22.76
CA LEU A 318 20.31 -3.52 -21.72
C LEU A 318 19.15 -4.49 -21.56
N VAL A 319 17.92 -4.11 -21.97
CA VAL A 319 16.75 -5.00 -21.94
C VAL A 319 16.94 -6.26 -22.79
N ARG A 320 17.78 -6.21 -23.84
CA ARG A 320 18.06 -7.37 -24.70
C ARG A 320 18.75 -8.52 -23.98
N PHE A 321 19.38 -8.24 -22.84
CA PHE A 321 20.04 -9.26 -22.02
C PHE A 321 19.12 -9.90 -20.98
N VAL A 322 17.83 -9.54 -20.92
CA VAL A 322 16.87 -10.12 -19.97
C VAL A 322 16.34 -11.45 -20.52
N PRO A 323 16.71 -12.61 -19.93
CA PRO A 323 16.29 -13.90 -20.47
C PRO A 323 14.80 -14.17 -20.25
N LEU A 324 14.23 -15.04 -21.09
CA LEU A 324 12.85 -15.49 -20.92
C LEU A 324 12.64 -16.24 -19.60
N LYS A 325 13.67 -16.93 -19.10
CA LYS A 325 13.66 -17.66 -17.82
C LYS A 325 13.72 -16.75 -16.59
N ALA A 326 14.04 -15.47 -16.74
CA ALA A 326 14.04 -14.52 -15.62
C ALA A 326 12.61 -14.30 -15.10
N SER A 327 12.45 -14.35 -13.77
CA SER A 327 11.22 -14.04 -13.05
C SER A 327 10.89 -12.54 -13.09
N GLY A 328 11.87 -11.68 -13.40
CA GLY A 328 11.63 -10.25 -13.60
C GLY A 328 12.91 -9.45 -13.70
N PHE A 329 12.76 -8.13 -13.73
CA PHE A 329 13.89 -7.21 -13.62
C PHE A 329 13.44 -5.90 -12.97
N THR A 330 14.41 -5.16 -12.43
CA THR A 330 14.26 -3.76 -12.05
C THR A 330 15.27 -2.92 -12.82
N ARG A 331 14.81 -1.87 -13.48
CA ARG A 331 15.63 -0.83 -14.11
C ARG A 331 15.71 0.36 -13.18
N TYR A 332 16.93 0.73 -12.81
CA TYR A 332 17.28 1.99 -12.15
C TYR A 332 17.86 2.92 -13.21
N SER A 333 17.25 4.07 -13.43
CA SER A 333 17.58 5.03 -14.49
C SER A 333 17.73 6.42 -13.88
N PHE A 334 18.92 6.72 -13.38
CA PHE A 334 19.21 7.97 -12.67
C PHE A 334 20.26 8.79 -13.41
N GLN A 335 20.08 10.11 -13.45
CA GLN A 335 21.10 11.00 -14.01
C GLN A 335 22.48 10.80 -13.35
N ASN A 336 22.50 10.49 -12.06
CA ASN A 336 23.69 10.12 -11.31
C ASN A 336 23.33 9.04 -10.26
N PRO A 337 23.57 7.75 -10.54
CA PRO A 337 23.21 6.65 -9.63
C PRO A 337 23.87 6.76 -8.26
N ARG A 338 25.12 7.21 -8.19
CA ARG A 338 25.85 7.42 -6.94
C ARG A 338 25.18 8.49 -6.09
N LEU A 339 24.84 9.63 -6.69
CA LEU A 339 24.15 10.71 -6.00
C LEU A 339 22.75 10.28 -5.55
N ALA A 340 21.99 9.56 -6.39
CA ALA A 340 20.68 9.04 -6.03
C ALA A 340 20.75 8.12 -4.80
N TRP A 341 21.69 7.18 -4.79
CA TRP A 341 21.90 6.28 -3.66
C TRP A 341 22.35 7.03 -2.40
N ARG A 342 23.32 7.93 -2.52
CA ARG A 342 23.77 8.74 -1.38
C ARG A 342 22.65 9.60 -0.81
N SER A 343 21.84 10.22 -1.66
CA SER A 343 20.66 10.97 -1.26
C SER A 343 19.65 10.07 -0.54
N PHE A 344 19.44 8.84 -1.01
CA PHE A 344 18.58 7.85 -0.34
C PHE A 344 19.06 7.53 1.08
N VAL A 345 20.32 7.09 1.20
CA VAL A 345 20.92 6.70 2.48
C VAL A 345 20.91 7.88 3.44
N LEU A 346 21.33 9.08 3.02
CA LEU A 346 21.31 10.26 3.89
C LEU A 346 19.90 10.73 4.26
N SER A 347 18.89 10.50 3.41
CA SER A 347 17.50 10.86 3.72
C SER A 347 16.90 9.95 4.77
N ILE A 348 17.21 8.66 4.72
CA ILE A 348 16.79 7.72 5.75
C ILE A 348 17.60 8.01 7.01
N PHE A 349 18.93 8.03 6.90
CA PHE A 349 19.83 7.92 8.02
C PHE A 349 20.41 9.27 8.48
N GLY A 350 19.62 10.36 8.42
CA GLY A 350 20.07 11.78 8.47
C GLY A 350 21.18 12.21 9.44
N ASN A 351 21.47 11.45 10.52
CA ASN A 351 22.57 11.69 11.46
C ASN A 351 23.56 10.50 11.59
N ILE A 352 23.86 9.78 10.52
CA ILE A 352 24.92 8.77 10.55
C ILE A 352 26.30 9.37 10.32
N SER A 353 27.29 8.86 11.06
CA SER A 353 28.69 9.11 10.80
C SER A 353 29.11 8.56 9.44
N LEU A 354 30.25 9.03 8.91
CA LEU A 354 30.79 8.55 7.64
C LEU A 354 31.11 7.03 7.67
N LEU A 355 31.52 6.51 8.82
CA LEU A 355 31.82 5.08 8.99
C LEU A 355 30.53 4.24 8.91
N GLU A 356 29.48 4.68 9.61
CA GLU A 356 28.16 4.04 9.57
C GLU A 356 27.55 4.12 8.15
N TYR A 357 27.73 5.25 7.46
CA TYR A 357 27.32 5.40 6.07
C TYR A 357 27.93 4.34 5.16
N SER A 358 29.24 4.14 5.26
CA SER A 358 29.94 3.17 4.41
C SER A 358 29.50 1.74 4.72
N ALA A 359 29.36 1.40 6.01
CA ALA A 359 28.91 0.08 6.44
C ALA A 359 27.48 -0.24 5.96
N ILE A 360 26.53 0.68 6.17
CA ILE A 360 25.14 0.52 5.75
C ILE A 360 25.06 0.43 4.22
N THR A 361 25.77 1.31 3.52
CA THR A 361 25.77 1.37 2.05
C THR A 361 26.27 0.06 1.45
N ASN A 362 27.36 -0.51 1.98
CA ASN A 362 27.92 -1.75 1.47
C ASN A 362 27.06 -2.98 1.81
N LEU A 363 26.37 -3.00 2.95
CA LEU A 363 25.48 -4.10 3.35
C LEU A 363 24.39 -4.39 2.29
N PHE A 364 23.79 -3.34 1.71
CA PHE A 364 22.77 -3.50 0.65
C PHE A 364 23.32 -4.02 -0.68
N PHE A 365 24.63 -3.96 -0.88
CA PHE A 365 25.32 -4.29 -2.12
C PHE A 365 26.12 -5.61 -2.04
N GLU A 366 26.39 -6.07 -0.82
CA GLU A 366 27.14 -7.30 -0.54
C GLU A 366 26.48 -8.54 -1.15
N VAL A 367 25.14 -8.61 -1.14
CA VAL A 367 24.37 -9.70 -1.76
C VAL A 367 24.61 -9.84 -3.27
N TYR A 368 25.19 -8.82 -3.92
CA TYR A 368 25.56 -8.84 -5.33
C TYR A 368 27.08 -8.98 -5.53
N GLY A 369 27.86 -9.23 -4.48
CA GLY A 369 29.32 -9.32 -4.54
C GLY A 369 30.02 -7.97 -4.67
N ILE A 370 29.38 -6.87 -4.26
CA ILE A 370 29.94 -5.51 -4.32
C ILE A 370 30.36 -5.09 -2.90
N LYS A 371 31.67 -4.88 -2.68
CA LYS A 371 32.23 -4.48 -1.38
C LYS A 371 32.36 -2.96 -1.20
N ASP A 372 32.24 -2.20 -2.28
CA ASP A 372 32.34 -0.74 -2.27
C ASP A 372 31.31 -0.15 -3.23
N ALA A 373 30.10 0.08 -2.70
CA ALA A 373 28.96 0.50 -3.52
C ALA A 373 29.15 1.90 -4.11
N GLU A 374 29.82 2.82 -3.40
CA GLU A 374 30.12 4.17 -3.91
C GLU A 374 31.03 4.11 -5.14
N ASN A 375 32.09 3.29 -5.08
CA ASN A 375 32.98 3.12 -6.22
C ASN A 375 32.29 2.37 -7.36
N PHE A 376 31.46 1.38 -7.07
CA PHE A 376 30.66 0.68 -8.07
C PHE A 376 29.72 1.65 -8.81
N LEU A 377 28.90 2.41 -8.08
CA LEU A 377 27.93 3.34 -8.65
C LEU A 377 28.62 4.50 -9.40
N ASP A 378 29.85 4.87 -9.01
CA ASP A 378 30.66 5.82 -9.76
C ASP A 378 31.40 5.21 -10.96
N SER A 379 31.40 3.90 -11.12
CA SER A 379 32.06 3.20 -12.23
C SER A 379 31.12 2.85 -13.38
N VAL A 380 29.81 2.94 -13.12
CA VAL A 380 28.74 2.67 -14.09
C VAL A 380 28.09 3.96 -14.60
N GLU A 381 27.44 3.86 -15.75
CA GLU A 381 26.60 4.91 -16.33
C GLU A 381 25.25 5.02 -15.61
N GLN A 382 24.32 5.79 -16.18
CA GLN A 382 23.03 6.18 -15.59
C GLN A 382 22.04 5.03 -15.39
N GLU A 383 22.21 3.93 -16.12
CA GLU A 383 21.27 2.82 -16.14
C GLU A 383 21.88 1.53 -15.57
N ILE A 384 21.16 0.96 -14.60
CA ILE A 384 21.49 -0.31 -13.96
C ILE A 384 20.25 -1.19 -14.00
N PHE A 385 20.41 -2.42 -14.49
CA PHE A 385 19.38 -3.45 -14.47
C PHE A 385 19.73 -4.48 -13.40
N VAL A 386 18.75 -4.87 -12.60
CA VAL A 386 18.82 -6.02 -11.71
C VAL A 386 17.86 -7.05 -12.24
N ILE A 387 18.38 -8.09 -12.89
CA ILE A 387 17.62 -9.19 -13.48
C ILE A 387 17.48 -10.27 -12.41
N ARG A 388 16.26 -10.76 -12.17
CA ARG A 388 15.96 -11.77 -11.15
C ARG A 388 15.56 -13.08 -11.81
N PHE A 389 16.12 -14.19 -11.34
CA PHE A 389 15.76 -15.54 -11.75
C PHE A 389 14.87 -16.20 -10.70
N ASP A 390 15.30 -16.15 -9.43
CA ASP A 390 14.56 -16.57 -8.25
C ASP A 390 14.84 -15.61 -7.07
N GLU A 391 14.57 -16.01 -5.82
CA GLU A 391 14.73 -15.15 -4.64
C GLU A 391 16.20 -14.84 -4.34
N ASP A 392 17.12 -15.77 -4.65
CA ASP A 392 18.54 -15.67 -4.28
C ASP A 392 19.43 -15.34 -5.50
N ASN A 393 18.97 -15.62 -6.71
CA ASN A 393 19.73 -15.46 -7.93
C ASN A 393 19.33 -14.21 -8.71
N SER A 394 20.24 -13.22 -8.71
CA SER A 394 20.11 -12.01 -9.50
C SER A 394 21.39 -11.66 -10.24
N VAL A 395 21.24 -10.89 -11.33
CA VAL A 395 22.35 -10.37 -12.14
C VAL A 395 22.20 -8.88 -12.29
N ILE A 396 23.21 -8.13 -11.86
CA ILE A 396 23.35 -6.72 -12.15
C ILE A 396 23.95 -6.56 -13.54
N VAL A 397 23.32 -5.73 -14.38
CA VAL A 397 23.80 -5.36 -15.70
C VAL A 397 23.87 -3.84 -15.80
N GLY A 398 25.00 -3.30 -16.25
CA GLY A 398 25.19 -1.86 -16.42
C GLY A 398 26.26 -1.52 -17.45
N LYS A 399 26.22 -0.31 -18.00
CA LYS A 399 27.32 0.21 -18.84
C LYS A 399 28.43 0.75 -17.94
N VAL A 400 29.68 0.49 -18.32
CA VAL A 400 30.88 0.81 -17.56
C VAL A 400 31.55 2.04 -18.15
N LYS A 401 31.78 3.05 -17.31
CA LYS A 401 32.54 4.25 -17.67
C LYS A 401 33.97 4.26 -17.10
N ASP A 402 34.22 3.52 -16.02
CA ASP A 402 35.55 3.35 -15.41
C ASP A 402 35.78 1.89 -14.98
N LEU A 403 36.48 1.13 -15.82
CA LEU A 403 36.69 -0.29 -15.61
C LEU A 403 37.59 -0.60 -14.40
N GLU A 404 38.62 0.20 -14.16
CA GLU A 404 39.55 -0.06 -13.07
C GLU A 404 38.92 0.21 -11.72
N LYS A 405 38.07 1.24 -11.64
CA LYS A 405 37.26 1.52 -10.47
C LYS A 405 36.21 0.43 -10.22
N LEU A 406 35.55 -0.04 -11.28
CA LEU A 406 34.61 -1.17 -11.20
C LEU A 406 35.27 -2.42 -10.60
N LYS A 407 36.40 -2.87 -11.16
CA LYS A 407 37.12 -4.06 -10.67
C LYS A 407 37.49 -3.96 -9.19
N LYS A 408 37.89 -2.77 -8.73
CA LYS A 408 38.23 -2.54 -7.31
C LYS A 408 37.01 -2.62 -6.39
N SER A 409 35.81 -2.36 -6.89
CA SER A 409 34.57 -2.36 -6.11
C SER A 409 33.96 -3.74 -5.90
N ILE A 410 34.41 -4.76 -6.65
CA ILE A 410 33.90 -6.12 -6.61
C ILE A 410 34.71 -6.99 -5.62
N ALA A 411 34.00 -7.87 -4.90
CA ALA A 411 34.56 -8.84 -3.96
C ALA A 411 34.76 -10.22 -4.62
N GLY A 412 35.63 -11.06 -4.04
CA GLY A 412 35.73 -12.49 -4.40
C GLY A 412 36.30 -12.84 -5.78
N ILE A 413 36.50 -11.86 -6.66
CA ILE A 413 36.99 -12.07 -8.03
C ILE A 413 38.46 -11.67 -8.16
N ASP A 414 39.28 -12.59 -8.66
CA ASP A 414 40.68 -12.34 -9.00
C ASP A 414 40.81 -11.90 -10.46
N PHE A 415 40.77 -10.58 -10.68
CA PHE A 415 40.93 -9.97 -12.01
C PHE A 415 42.35 -10.07 -12.58
N ALA A 416 43.34 -10.53 -11.81
CA ALA A 416 44.68 -10.80 -12.34
C ALA A 416 44.73 -12.12 -13.13
N LYS A 417 43.79 -13.03 -12.89
CA LYS A 417 43.63 -14.23 -13.71
C LYS A 417 43.09 -13.88 -15.09
N LYS A 418 43.55 -14.61 -16.10
CA LYS A 418 43.06 -14.49 -17.47
C LYS A 418 41.57 -14.87 -17.51
N PRO A 419 40.68 -14.02 -18.08
CA PRO A 419 39.27 -14.37 -18.22
C PRO A 419 39.07 -15.54 -19.18
N ALA A 420 38.01 -16.30 -18.95
CA ALA A 420 37.47 -17.21 -19.94
C ALA A 420 36.74 -16.40 -21.03
N GLN A 421 36.83 -16.85 -22.29
CA GLN A 421 36.07 -16.27 -23.39
C GLN A 421 34.76 -17.03 -23.54
N GLU A 422 33.63 -16.40 -23.23
CA GLU A 422 32.32 -17.01 -23.35
C GLU A 422 31.35 -16.03 -24.03
N PHE A 423 30.70 -16.47 -25.11
CA PHE A 423 29.75 -15.64 -25.87
C PHE A 423 30.31 -14.28 -26.33
N GLY A 424 31.65 -14.15 -26.46
CA GLY A 424 32.31 -12.90 -26.84
C GLY A 424 32.59 -11.95 -25.66
N ALA A 425 32.34 -12.40 -24.43
CA ALA A 425 32.62 -11.68 -23.20
C ALA A 425 33.87 -12.23 -22.50
N ASP A 426 34.58 -11.34 -21.81
CA ASP A 426 35.59 -11.72 -20.81
C ASP A 426 34.86 -12.12 -19.51
N VAL A 427 34.96 -13.38 -19.10
CA VAL A 427 34.28 -13.90 -17.91
C VAL A 427 35.28 -14.36 -16.85
N TRP A 428 35.13 -13.82 -15.64
CA TRP A 428 35.80 -14.28 -14.43
C TRP A 428 34.78 -14.99 -13.55
N ARG A 429 35.13 -16.18 -13.05
CA ARG A 429 34.28 -16.99 -12.17
C ARG A 429 34.99 -17.23 -10.84
N ALA A 430 34.22 -17.10 -9.76
CA ALA A 430 34.46 -17.67 -8.44
C ALA A 430 33.34 -18.67 -8.14
N ASP A 431 33.30 -19.20 -6.91
CA ASP A 431 32.36 -20.27 -6.54
C ASP A 431 30.89 -19.81 -6.68
N GLU A 432 30.53 -18.68 -6.09
CA GLU A 432 29.13 -18.18 -6.06
C GLU A 432 28.92 -16.91 -6.91
N LEU A 433 30.00 -16.36 -7.47
CA LEU A 433 29.99 -15.07 -8.17
C LEU A 433 30.71 -15.16 -9.50
N ALA A 434 30.16 -14.52 -10.53
CA ALA A 434 30.83 -14.27 -11.79
C ALA A 434 30.72 -12.82 -12.20
N VAL A 435 31.75 -12.36 -12.92
CA VAL A 435 31.79 -11.07 -13.59
C VAL A 435 32.03 -11.31 -15.06
N ALA A 436 31.20 -10.72 -15.91
CA ALA A 436 31.45 -10.68 -17.34
C ALA A 436 31.55 -9.24 -17.85
N LEU A 437 32.45 -9.02 -18.80
CA LEU A 437 32.59 -7.76 -19.53
C LEU A 437 32.33 -8.00 -21.01
N LEU A 438 31.35 -7.30 -21.58
CA LEU A 438 30.96 -7.40 -22.98
C LEU A 438 30.64 -5.99 -23.52
N GLU A 439 31.37 -5.53 -24.52
CA GLU A 439 31.09 -4.25 -25.22
C GLU A 439 30.89 -3.06 -24.26
N GLY A 440 31.77 -2.92 -23.27
CA GLY A 440 31.67 -1.85 -22.26
C GLY A 440 30.52 -2.03 -21.25
N LYS A 441 29.92 -3.22 -21.16
CA LYS A 441 28.89 -3.56 -20.16
C LYS A 441 29.47 -4.54 -19.15
N VAL A 442 29.02 -4.44 -17.90
CA VAL A 442 29.30 -5.40 -16.83
C VAL A 442 28.07 -6.24 -16.56
N PHE A 443 28.29 -7.53 -16.29
CA PHE A 443 27.33 -8.47 -15.74
C PHE A 443 27.91 -9.02 -14.45
N LEU A 444 27.17 -8.94 -13.35
CA LEU A 444 27.64 -9.36 -12.03
C LEU A 444 26.53 -10.15 -11.33
N GLY A 445 26.83 -11.36 -10.88
CA GLY A 445 25.86 -12.21 -10.18
C GLY A 445 26.29 -13.67 -10.20
N ASN A 446 25.34 -14.58 -9.96
CA ASN A 446 25.61 -16.02 -10.01
C ASN A 446 26.16 -16.44 -11.40
N PRO A 447 27.18 -17.33 -11.48
CA PRO A 447 27.79 -17.75 -12.74
C PRO A 447 26.82 -18.23 -13.82
N GLU A 448 25.83 -19.06 -13.47
CA GLU A 448 24.89 -19.63 -14.42
C GLU A 448 23.92 -18.58 -14.96
N SER A 449 23.52 -17.66 -14.09
CA SER A 449 22.62 -16.56 -14.42
C SER A 449 23.31 -15.53 -15.32
N VAL A 450 24.59 -15.20 -15.06
CA VAL A 450 25.41 -14.33 -15.91
C VAL A 450 25.54 -14.91 -17.31
N VAL A 451 25.85 -16.21 -17.42
CA VAL A 451 25.97 -16.90 -18.71
C VAL A 451 24.67 -16.86 -19.50
N GLU A 452 23.52 -17.03 -18.85
CA GLU A 452 22.23 -16.93 -19.53
C GLU A 452 21.98 -15.53 -20.11
N CYS A 453 22.27 -14.48 -19.34
CA CYS A 453 22.13 -13.09 -19.81
C CYS A 453 22.99 -12.85 -21.05
N LEU A 454 24.25 -13.32 -21.05
CA LEU A 454 25.16 -13.22 -22.20
C LEU A 454 24.64 -13.98 -23.41
N LYS A 455 24.19 -15.23 -23.23
CA LYS A 455 23.62 -16.05 -24.30
C LYS A 455 22.42 -15.37 -24.94
N THR A 456 21.51 -14.83 -24.12
CA THR A 456 20.31 -14.13 -24.58
C THR A 456 20.66 -12.93 -25.46
N GLY A 457 21.64 -12.13 -25.05
CA GLY A 457 22.05 -10.95 -25.82
C GLY A 457 22.80 -11.24 -27.12
N LYS A 458 23.40 -12.43 -27.27
CA LYS A 458 24.13 -12.84 -28.49
C LYS A 458 23.25 -13.50 -29.53
N GLU A 459 22.31 -14.34 -29.09
CA GLU A 459 21.49 -15.16 -29.98
C GLU A 459 20.29 -14.41 -30.55
N ASP A 460 20.11 -13.11 -30.22
CA ASP A 460 18.88 -12.33 -30.47
C ASP A 460 17.61 -13.14 -30.13
N LEU A 461 17.72 -14.00 -29.10
CA LEU A 461 16.58 -14.75 -28.58
C LEU A 461 15.50 -13.74 -28.19
N LYS A 462 14.23 -14.11 -28.39
CA LYS A 462 13.08 -13.23 -28.07
C LYS A 462 13.24 -12.65 -26.66
N ALA A 463 13.71 -11.41 -26.60
CA ALA A 463 13.80 -10.66 -25.36
C ALA A 463 12.37 -10.41 -24.86
N VAL A 464 12.23 -10.14 -23.56
CA VAL A 464 10.93 -9.80 -23.02
C VAL A 464 10.46 -8.49 -23.67
N GLU A 465 9.41 -8.54 -24.49
CA GLU A 465 8.79 -7.36 -25.10
C GLU A 465 8.04 -6.55 -24.01
N VAL A 466 8.79 -5.72 -23.29
CA VAL A 466 8.24 -4.78 -22.30
C VAL A 466 8.45 -3.37 -22.81
N LYS A 467 7.35 -2.66 -23.06
CA LYS A 467 7.39 -1.22 -23.31
C LYS A 467 7.91 -0.52 -22.05
N MET A 468 9.16 -0.09 -22.08
CA MET A 468 9.80 0.63 -20.99
C MET A 468 9.35 2.09 -20.99
N PRO A 469 9.10 2.67 -19.82
CA PRO A 469 8.91 4.11 -19.71
C PRO A 469 10.26 4.86 -19.80
N GLU A 470 10.30 5.99 -20.49
CA GLU A 470 11.54 6.78 -20.70
C GLU A 470 11.91 7.62 -19.47
N GLU A 471 10.94 8.26 -18.81
CA GLU A 471 11.18 9.23 -17.72
C GLU A 471 10.85 8.68 -16.32
N ILE A 472 11.10 7.39 -16.09
CA ILE A 472 10.81 6.74 -14.81
C ILE A 472 12.13 6.27 -14.17
N PRO A 473 12.47 6.79 -12.97
CA PRO A 473 13.75 6.50 -12.33
C PRO A 473 13.86 5.06 -11.85
N VAL A 474 12.77 4.45 -11.39
CA VAL A 474 12.74 3.03 -11.04
C VAL A 474 11.53 2.38 -11.67
N PHE A 475 11.78 1.37 -12.49
CA PHE A 475 10.74 0.56 -13.13
C PHE A 475 11.00 -0.92 -12.88
N THR A 476 9.99 -1.62 -12.37
CA THR A 476 10.08 -3.05 -12.11
C THR A 476 9.06 -3.80 -12.92
N PHE A 477 9.50 -4.91 -13.52
CA PHE A 477 8.66 -5.89 -14.17
C PHE A 477 8.87 -7.24 -13.51
N SER A 478 7.79 -7.97 -13.26
CA SER A 478 7.84 -9.33 -12.73
C SER A 478 6.81 -10.22 -13.44
N LYS A 479 7.24 -11.43 -13.76
CA LYS A 479 6.40 -12.53 -14.22
C LYS A 479 5.99 -13.34 -13.00
N SER A 480 4.70 -13.60 -12.86
CA SER A 480 4.18 -14.67 -12.02
C SER A 480 3.45 -15.67 -12.90
N GLU A 481 3.28 -16.91 -12.42
CA GLU A 481 2.62 -18.01 -13.16
C GLU A 481 1.30 -17.58 -13.83
N ASN A 482 0.57 -16.66 -13.20
CA ASN A 482 -0.76 -16.23 -13.62
C ASN A 482 -0.84 -14.78 -14.11
N SER A 483 0.24 -13.98 -14.02
CA SER A 483 0.16 -12.55 -14.37
C SER A 483 1.50 -11.86 -14.59
N HIS A 484 1.46 -10.73 -15.30
CA HIS A 484 2.56 -9.77 -15.30
C HIS A 484 2.26 -8.69 -14.26
N ARG A 485 3.28 -8.35 -13.47
CA ARG A 485 3.25 -7.25 -12.51
C ARG A 485 4.19 -6.16 -13.00
N LYS A 486 3.71 -4.91 -12.97
CA LYS A 486 4.50 -3.73 -13.29
C LYS A 486 4.45 -2.78 -12.13
N SER A 487 5.58 -2.20 -11.77
CA SER A 487 5.60 -1.08 -10.86
C SER A 487 6.57 0.01 -11.28
N LYS A 488 6.29 1.23 -10.84
CA LYS A 488 7.13 2.39 -11.05
C LYS A 488 7.18 3.27 -9.81
N ILE A 489 8.34 3.86 -9.57
CA ILE A 489 8.54 4.85 -8.51
C ILE A 489 8.84 6.18 -9.18
N LEU A 490 8.15 7.23 -8.73
CA LEU A 490 8.41 8.62 -9.09
C LEU A 490 8.69 9.42 -7.82
N PHE A 491 9.56 10.42 -7.95
CA PHE A 491 9.88 11.36 -6.88
C PHE A 491 9.31 12.73 -7.25
N SER A 492 8.62 13.37 -6.31
CA SER A 492 7.87 14.62 -6.52
C SER A 492 8.08 15.59 -5.38
N ASP A 493 7.59 16.82 -5.54
CA ASP A 493 7.65 17.86 -4.51
C ASP A 493 6.85 17.51 -3.23
N LEU A 494 6.00 16.47 -3.29
CA LEU A 494 5.24 15.98 -2.14
C LEU A 494 5.88 14.74 -1.49
N GLY A 495 6.84 14.09 -2.15
CA GLY A 495 7.43 12.83 -1.71
C GLY A 495 7.45 11.76 -2.81
N ILE A 496 7.27 10.50 -2.42
CA ILE A 496 7.46 9.33 -3.27
C ILE A 496 6.11 8.79 -3.75
N ARG A 497 5.95 8.63 -5.06
CA ARG A 497 4.77 8.01 -5.67
C ARG A 497 5.14 6.63 -6.22
N TYR A 498 4.53 5.59 -5.66
CA TYR A 498 4.67 4.22 -6.12
C TYR A 498 3.39 3.79 -6.84
N GLU A 499 3.48 3.35 -8.09
CA GLU A 499 2.36 2.76 -8.80
C GLU A 499 2.64 1.28 -9.06
N HIS A 500 1.66 0.44 -8.78
CA HIS A 500 1.70 -0.99 -9.00
C HIS A 500 0.49 -1.43 -9.81
N VAL A 501 0.70 -2.23 -10.85
CA VAL A 501 -0.35 -2.79 -11.70
C VAL A 501 -0.21 -4.31 -11.71
N SER A 502 -1.27 -5.01 -11.31
CA SER A 502 -1.34 -6.47 -11.29
C SER A 502 -2.78 -6.96 -11.47
N LYS A 503 -3.00 -8.29 -11.50
CA LYS A 503 -4.36 -8.85 -11.52
C LYS A 503 -5.03 -8.88 -10.14
N SER A 504 -4.24 -9.00 -9.08
CA SER A 504 -4.73 -9.21 -7.70
C SER A 504 -4.80 -7.91 -6.89
N GLY A 505 -3.93 -6.92 -7.16
CA GLY A 505 -3.88 -5.67 -6.40
C GLY A 505 -3.52 -5.85 -4.92
N LEU A 506 -3.41 -4.75 -4.17
CA LEU A 506 -3.00 -4.78 -2.76
C LEU A 506 -3.94 -5.61 -1.89
N ILE A 507 -5.25 -5.36 -1.96
CA ILE A 507 -6.23 -6.02 -1.06
C ILE A 507 -6.21 -7.53 -1.26
N SER A 508 -6.22 -8.04 -2.50
CA SER A 508 -6.21 -9.50 -2.70
C SER A 508 -4.89 -10.12 -2.22
N ASN A 509 -3.76 -9.42 -2.37
CA ASN A 509 -2.48 -9.90 -1.84
C ASN A 509 -2.49 -9.97 -0.31
N LEU A 510 -3.03 -8.94 0.37
CA LEU A 510 -3.16 -8.95 1.83
C LEU A 510 -4.09 -10.08 2.31
N LEU A 511 -5.20 -10.31 1.61
CA LEU A 511 -6.10 -11.42 1.93
C LEU A 511 -5.40 -12.78 1.71
N GLY A 512 -4.62 -12.93 0.64
CA GLY A 512 -3.84 -14.15 0.41
C GLY A 512 -2.81 -14.43 1.51
N LEU A 513 -2.18 -13.39 2.08
CA LEU A 513 -1.27 -13.55 3.22
C LEU A 513 -2.01 -14.02 4.48
N VAL A 514 -3.21 -13.50 4.72
CA VAL A 514 -4.08 -13.95 5.83
C VAL A 514 -4.57 -15.38 5.61
N ASP A 515 -4.69 -15.84 4.35
CA ASP A 515 -5.08 -17.21 4.01
C ASP A 515 -3.93 -18.22 4.19
N SER A 516 -2.67 -17.77 4.07
CA SER A 516 -1.49 -18.61 4.25
C SER A 516 -1.08 -18.85 5.70
N ARG A 517 -1.69 -18.13 6.64
CA ARG A 517 -1.57 -18.33 8.08
C ARG A 517 -2.80 -19.06 8.59
#